data_AF-A0A2X3EYS6-F1
#
_entry.id   AF-A0A2X3EYS6-F1
#
_cell.length_a   1.000
_cell.length_b   1.000
_cell.length_c   1.000
_cell.angle_alpha   90.00
_cell.angle_beta   90.00
_cell.angle_gamma   90.00
#
_symmetry.space_group_name_H-M   'P 1'
#
loop_
_entity.id
_entity.type
_entity.pdbx_description
1 polymer ?
#
loop_
_entity_poly.entity_id
_entity_poly.type
_entity_poly.pdbx_seq_one_letter_code
_entity_poly.pdbx_strand_id
1 'polypeptide(L)'
;MSKSLTIIWQYLRAFVLIYACLYAGIFIAGLLPITIPGSIIGMLILFVLLALQIMPPQWVNPGCNILIRYMALLFVPIGVG
;
A
#
# COMPACT_ATOMS: atom_id res chain seq x y z
N MET A 1 13.08 -2.74 -26.66
CA MET A 1 13.62 -2.93 -25.29
C MET A 1 13.12 -1.92 -24.24
N SER A 2 12.30 -0.93 -24.58
CA SER A 2 11.81 0.09 -23.61
C SER A 2 10.56 -0.30 -22.81
N LYS A 3 9.72 -1.21 -23.31
CA LYS A 3 8.40 -1.52 -22.70
C LYS A 3 8.51 -2.19 -21.31
N SER A 4 9.45 -3.11 -21.12
CA SER A 4 9.62 -3.81 -19.83
C SER A 4 10.11 -2.87 -18.71
N LEU A 5 10.99 -1.92 -19.04
CA LEU A 5 11.49 -0.91 -18.11
C LEU A 5 10.36 -0.01 -17.58
N THR A 6 9.45 0.42 -18.45
CA THR A 6 8.31 1.25 -18.04
C THR A 6 7.36 0.49 -17.11
N ILE A 7 7.13 -0.81 -17.37
CA ILE A 7 6.29 -1.64 -16.51
C ILE A 7 6.92 -1.79 -15.12
N ILE A 8 8.22 -2.12 -15.05
CA ILE A 8 8.94 -2.23 -13.78
C ILE A 8 8.86 -0.91 -13.00
N TRP A 9 9.04 0.22 -13.69
CA TRP A 9 8.90 1.55 -13.08
C TRP A 9 7.50 1.81 -12.52
N GLN A 10 6.44 1.37 -13.23
CA GLN A 10 5.06 1.51 -12.77
C GLN A 10 4.75 0.66 -11.53
N TYR A 11 5.36 -0.52 -11.39
CA TYR A 11 5.24 -1.32 -10.17
C TYR A 11 6.04 -0.70 -9.02
N LEU A 12 7.27 -0.26 -9.28
CA LEU A 12 8.14 0.32 -8.26
C LEU A 12 7.52 1.59 -7.67
N ARG A 13 7.00 2.50 -8.49
CA ARG A 13 6.27 3.69 -8.01
C ARG A 13 5.06 3.32 -7.14
N ALA A 14 4.30 2.28 -7.53
CA ALA A 14 3.10 1.87 -6.81
C ALA A 14 3.46 1.33 -5.43
N PHE A 15 4.47 0.47 -5.36
CA PHE A 15 5.00 -0.05 -4.10
C PHE A 15 5.52 1.05 -3.19
N VAL A 16 6.32 1.98 -3.73
CA VAL A 16 6.85 3.11 -2.95
C VAL A 16 5.72 3.96 -2.36
N LEU A 17 4.66 4.24 -3.13
CA LEU A 17 3.51 5.00 -2.64
C LEU A 17 2.74 4.26 -1.52
N ILE A 18 2.51 2.96 -1.68
CA ILE A 18 1.84 2.13 -0.66
C ILE A 18 2.67 2.10 0.63
N TYR A 19 3.98 1.85 0.53
CA TYR A 19 4.87 1.83 1.69
C TYR A 19 5.00 3.20 2.34
N ALA A 20 5.06 4.28 1.57
CA ALA A 20 5.10 5.64 2.10
C ALA A 20 3.85 5.94 2.95
N CYS A 21 2.65 5.54 2.48
CA CYS A 21 1.42 5.70 3.26
C CYS A 21 1.42 4.83 4.53
N LEU A 22 1.94 3.61 4.45
CA LEU A 22 2.09 2.72 5.61
C LEU A 22 3.02 3.32 6.67
N TYR A 23 4.21 3.78 6.28
CA TYR A 23 5.16 4.40 7.21
C TYR A 23 4.62 5.69 7.80
N ALA A 24 3.91 6.51 7.02
CA ALA A 24 3.21 7.68 7.54
C ALA A 24 2.17 7.27 8.60
N GLY A 25 1.38 6.22 8.34
CA GLY A 25 0.41 5.69 9.29
C GLY A 25 1.05 5.13 10.57
N ILE A 26 2.18 4.43 10.46
CA ILE A 26 2.94 3.93 11.61
C ILE A 26 3.52 5.09 12.43
N PHE A 27 4.07 6.10 11.77
CA PHE A 27 4.62 7.29 12.43
C PHE A 27 3.52 8.04 13.20
N ILE A 28 2.37 8.25 12.57
CA ILE A 28 1.19 8.87 13.21
C ILE A 28 0.69 7.99 14.36
N ALA A 29 0.59 6.68 14.19
CA ALA A 29 0.19 5.76 15.25
C ALA A 29 1.14 5.79 16.46
N GLY A 30 2.45 5.96 16.23
CA GLY A 30 3.43 6.06 17.31
C GLY A 30 3.38 7.39 18.08
N LEU A 31 2.87 8.45 17.46
CA LEU A 31 2.66 9.75 18.10
C LEU A 31 1.34 9.82 18.87
N LEU A 32 0.34 9.03 18.46
CA LEU A 32 -0.96 9.00 19.10
C LEU A 32 -0.99 7.95 20.23
N PRO A 33 -1.54 8.26 21.41
CA PRO A 33 -1.61 7.34 22.55
C PRO A 33 -2.72 6.26 22.41
N ILE A 34 -3.17 5.96 21.19
CA ILE A 34 -4.25 5.01 20.89
C ILE A 34 -3.69 3.71 20.30
N THR A 35 -4.29 2.59 20.69
CA THR A 35 -3.87 1.22 20.31
C THR A 35 -4.18 0.83 18.86
N ILE A 36 -4.44 1.79 17.98
CA ILE A 36 -4.79 1.51 16.58
C ILE A 36 -3.53 1.10 15.82
N PRO A 37 -3.53 -0.04 15.10
CA PRO A 37 -2.39 -0.44 14.28
C PRO A 37 -2.09 0.61 13.20
N GLY A 38 -0.83 0.97 13.04
CA GLY A 38 -0.40 1.97 12.04
C GLY A 38 -0.78 1.61 10.60
N SER A 39 -0.98 0.32 10.28
CA SER A 39 -1.49 -0.14 8.99
C SER A 39 -2.90 0.34 8.70
N ILE A 40 -3.79 0.41 9.71
CA ILE A 40 -5.15 0.94 9.55
C ILE A 40 -5.08 2.43 9.23
N ILE A 41 -4.26 3.17 9.98
CA ILE A 41 -4.05 4.61 9.73
C ILE A 41 -3.46 4.84 8.33
N GLY A 42 -2.47 4.03 7.93
CA GLY A 42 -1.87 4.10 6.59
C GLY A 42 -2.87 3.85 5.47
N MET A 43 -3.80 2.91 5.65
CA MET A 43 -4.91 2.68 4.70
C MET A 43 -5.86 3.87 4.63
N LEU A 44 -6.19 4.51 5.75
CA LEU A 44 -7.02 5.72 5.76
C LEU A 44 -6.34 6.89 5.05
N ILE A 45 -5.04 7.07 5.25
CA ILE A 45 -4.24 8.09 4.54
C ILE A 45 -4.30 7.85 3.04
N LEU A 46 -4.03 6.61 2.61
CA LEU A 46 -4.09 6.23 1.21
C LEU A 46 -5.49 6.43 0.63
N PHE A 47 -6.54 6.08 1.38
CA PHE A 47 -7.93 6.33 0.98
C PHE A 47 -8.21 7.82 0.79
N VAL A 48 -7.79 8.68 1.72
CA VAL A 48 -7.98 10.14 1.60
C VAL A 48 -7.22 10.71 0.40
N LEU A 49 -5.98 10.27 0.16
CA LEU A 49 -5.20 10.66 -1.02
C LEU A 49 -5.87 10.28 -2.34
N LEU A 50 -6.47 9.09 -2.40
CA LEU A 50 -7.24 8.62 -3.55
C LEU A 50 -8.57 9.38 -3.69
N ALA A 51 -9.28 9.61 -2.57
CA ALA A 51 -10.56 10.31 -2.54
C ALA A 51 -10.43 11.77 -2.98
N LEU A 52 -9.34 12.44 -2.57
CA LEU A 52 -9.00 13.80 -3.00
C LEU A 52 -8.49 13.86 -4.46
N GLN A 53 -8.36 12.72 -5.15
CA GLN A 53 -7.81 12.61 -6.50
C GLN A 53 -6.38 13.17 -6.66
N ILE A 54 -5.69 13.46 -5.56
CA ILE A 54 -4.26 13.83 -5.55
C ILE A 54 -3.44 12.67 -6.11
N MET A 55 -3.84 11.45 -5.77
CA MET A 55 -3.25 10.22 -6.28
C MET A 55 -4.26 9.50 -7.18
N PRO A 56 -4.12 9.54 -8.51
CA PRO A 56 -5.03 8.82 -9.38
C PRO A 56 -4.83 7.30 -9.21
N PRO A 57 -5.91 6.50 -9.13
CA PRO A 57 -5.84 5.08 -8.79
C PRO A 57 -4.98 4.25 -9.76
N GLN A 58 -4.87 4.68 -11.02
CA GLN A 58 -3.96 4.11 -12.02
C GLN A 58 -2.48 4.05 -11.60
N TRP A 59 -2.05 4.86 -10.63
CA TRP A 59 -0.66 4.85 -10.16
C TRP A 59 -0.39 3.73 -9.17
N VAL A 60 -1.41 3.33 -8.41
CA VAL A 60 -1.28 2.38 -7.29
C VAL A 60 -1.84 1.00 -7.65
N ASN A 61 -2.83 0.95 -8.55
CA ASN A 61 -3.46 -0.27 -9.07
C ASN A 61 -2.50 -1.41 -9.44
N PRO A 62 -1.41 -1.20 -10.21
CA PRO A 62 -0.52 -2.31 -10.57
C PRO A 62 0.12 -2.95 -9.31
N GLY A 63 0.58 -2.14 -8.35
CA GLY A 63 1.10 -2.64 -7.08
C GLY A 63 0.02 -3.38 -6.28
N CYS A 64 -1.12 -2.73 -6.03
CA CYS A 64 -2.22 -3.30 -5.25
C CYS A 64 -2.72 -4.64 -5.81
N ASN A 65 -2.84 -4.77 -7.13
CA ASN A 65 -3.34 -5.99 -7.76
C ASN A 65 -2.42 -7.20 -7.50
N ILE A 66 -1.09 -6.98 -7.47
CA ILE A 66 -0.14 -8.03 -7.08
C ILE A 66 -0.32 -8.37 -5.60
N LEU A 67 -0.30 -7.38 -4.71
CA LEU A 67 -0.44 -7.62 -3.27
C LEU A 67 -1.72 -8.41 -2.95
N ILE A 68 -2.85 -8.02 -3.53
CA ILE A 68 -4.15 -8.70 -3.33
C ILE A 68 -4.11 -10.12 -3.90
N ARG A 69 -3.51 -10.32 -5.08
CA ARG A 69 -3.42 -11.65 -5.70
C ARG A 69 -2.63 -12.64 -4.86
N TYR A 70 -1.56 -12.19 -4.20
CA TYR A 70 -0.74 -13.03 -3.32
C TYR A 70 -1.21 -13.01 -1.86
N MET A 71 -2.20 -12.18 -1.51
CA MET A 71 -2.74 -12.05 -0.16
C MET A 71 -3.22 -13.39 0.41
N ALA A 72 -3.92 -14.21 -0.38
CA ALA A 72 -4.39 -15.53 0.06
C ALA A 72 -3.22 -16.46 0.44
N LEU A 73 -2.12 -16.45 -0.31
CA LEU A 73 -0.91 -17.20 0.02
C LEU A 73 -0.21 -16.68 1.27
N LEU A 74 -0.33 -15.39 1.57
CA LEU A 74 0.16 -14.81 2.82
C LEU A 74 -0.72 -15.20 4.01
N PHE A 75 -2.02 -15.46 3.83
CA PHE A 75 -2.92 -15.85 4.92
C PHE A 75 -2.92 -17.35 5.24
N VAL A 76 -2.65 -18.22 4.26
CA VAL A 76 -2.60 -19.68 4.47
C VAL A 76 -1.62 -20.09 5.60
N PRO A 77 -0.38 -19.55 5.69
CA PRO A 77 0.55 -19.89 6.77
C PRO A 77 0.13 -19.39 8.16
N ILE A 78 -0.58 -18.26 8.26
CA ILE A 78 -1.05 -17.72 9.55
C ILE A 78 -2.26 -18.50 10.07
N GLY A 79 -3.11 -19.07 9.20
CA GLY A 79 -4.32 -19.78 9.60
C GLY A 79 -4.10 -21.21 10.11
N VAL A 80 -2.90 -21.77 9.92
CA VAL A 80 -2.52 -23.14 10.35
C VAL A 80 -1.58 -23.15 11.56
N GLY A 81 -1.33 -21.99 12.18
CA GLY A 81 -0.54 -21.82 13.39
C GLY A 81 -1.39 -21.49 14.61
#